data_AF-R7TUA7-F1
#
_entry.id   AF-R7TUA7-F1
#
_cell.length_a   1.000
_cell.length_b   1.000
_cell.length_c   1.000
_cell.angle_alpha   90.00
_cell.angle_beta   90.00
_cell.angle_gamma   90.00
#
_symmetry.space_group_name_H-M   'P 1'
#
loop_
_entity.id
_entity.type
_entity.pdbx_description
1 polymer ?
#
loop_
_entity_poly.entity_id
_entity_poly.type
_entity_poly.pdbx_seq_one_letter_code
_entity_poly.pdbx_strand_id
1 'polypeptide(L)'
;WLQLDLGYSMSITAIDTMGLEGKEAFVMTYKIEYSEDEKTWAWYKDEGEHNIFEGNTNEIDVVRNYFDPPIQARYLTLRPLEYKTYSCVRWELYTCQI
;
A
#
# COMPACT_ATOMS: atom_id res chain seq x y z
N TRP A 1 -3.04 -10.62 2.48
CA TRP A 1 -2.99 -9.21 2.90
C TRP A 1 -1.82 -9.05 3.83
N LEU A 2 -1.20 -7.87 3.84
CA LEU A 2 -0.05 -7.56 4.68
C LEU A 2 -0.36 -6.28 5.45
N GLN A 3 -0.27 -6.34 6.77
CA GLN A 3 -0.56 -5.25 7.69
C GLN A 3 0.73 -4.81 8.36
N LEU A 4 0.86 -3.52 8.61
CA LEU A 4 1.97 -2.92 9.32
C LEU A 4 1.44 -2.09 10.50
N ASP A 5 2.03 -2.29 11.67
CA ASP A 5 1.88 -1.42 12.84
C ASP A 5 3.09 -0.49 12.90
N LEU A 6 2.84 0.82 12.75
CA LEU A 6 3.86 1.88 12.80
C LEU A 6 4.29 2.21 14.25
N GLY A 7 3.62 1.64 15.25
CA GLY A 7 3.85 1.87 16.68
C GLY A 7 3.13 3.10 17.23
N TYR A 8 3.01 4.16 16.44
CA TYR A 8 2.27 5.38 16.75
C TYR A 8 1.63 5.96 15.49
N SER A 9 0.64 6.84 15.66
CA SER A 9 -0.03 7.52 14.54
C SER A 9 0.98 8.41 13.80
N MET A 10 1.10 8.21 12.49
CA MET A 10 1.97 8.98 11.61
C MET A 10 1.22 9.44 10.36
N SER A 11 1.73 10.50 9.73
CA SER A 11 1.28 10.92 8.41
C SER A 11 2.02 10.11 7.35
N ILE A 12 1.28 9.24 6.64
CA ILE A 12 1.78 8.36 5.59
C ILE A 12 1.49 9.01 4.24
N THR A 13 2.53 9.28 3.47
CA THR A 13 2.47 10.12 2.27
C THR A 13 2.65 9.35 0.97
N ALA A 14 3.31 8.19 1.01
CA ALA A 14 3.47 7.34 -0.16
C ALA A 14 3.75 5.88 0.22
N ILE A 15 3.63 5.01 -0.78
CA ILE A 15 4.01 3.62 -0.73
C ILE A 15 4.81 3.27 -1.99
N ASP A 16 5.92 2.56 -1.81
CA ASP A 16 6.60 1.86 -2.90
C ASP A 16 6.22 0.39 -2.89
N THR A 17 6.01 -0.20 -4.07
CA THR A 17 5.81 -1.64 -4.25
C THR A 17 6.78 -2.21 -5.28
N MET A 18 7.23 -3.44 -5.05
CA MET A 18 8.11 -4.20 -5.94
C MET A 18 7.73 -5.69 -5.91
N GLY A 19 7.92 -6.39 -7.03
CA GLY A 19 7.69 -7.84 -7.14
C GLY A 19 8.81 -8.70 -6.55
N LEU A 20 8.78 -10.00 -6.88
CA LEU A 20 9.82 -10.97 -6.56
C LEU A 20 10.50 -11.44 -7.86
N GLU A 21 11.77 -11.05 -8.03
CA GLU A 21 12.60 -11.39 -9.19
C GLU A 21 12.80 -12.90 -9.38
N GLY A 22 12.78 -13.37 -10.63
CA GLY A 22 12.96 -14.77 -11.03
C GLY A 22 11.70 -15.63 -10.89
N LYS A 23 10.55 -15.04 -10.57
CA LYS A 23 9.26 -15.75 -10.38
C LYS A 23 8.10 -15.15 -11.18
N GLU A 24 8.33 -14.04 -11.86
CA GLU A 24 7.33 -13.17 -12.48
C GLU A 24 6.13 -12.92 -11.54
N ALA A 25 6.43 -12.71 -10.26
CA ALA A 25 5.44 -12.67 -9.19
C ALA A 25 5.36 -11.26 -8.59
N PHE A 26 4.26 -10.58 -8.84
CA PHE A 26 4.02 -9.22 -8.40
C PHE A 26 2.53 -8.91 -8.31
N VAL A 27 2.18 -7.95 -7.46
CA VAL A 27 0.84 -7.40 -7.34
C VAL A 27 0.65 -6.31 -8.40
N MET A 28 -0.37 -6.46 -9.24
CA MET A 28 -0.70 -5.55 -10.32
C MET A 28 -1.60 -4.42 -9.84
N THR A 29 -2.59 -4.72 -9.01
CA THR A 29 -3.49 -3.71 -8.43
C THR A 29 -3.77 -4.01 -6.97
N TYR A 30 -3.99 -2.98 -6.17
CA TYR A 30 -4.28 -3.13 -4.75
C TYR A 30 -5.13 -2.00 -4.19
N LYS A 31 -5.71 -2.24 -3.00
CA LYS A 31 -6.35 -1.22 -2.17
C LYS A 31 -5.62 -1.07 -0.85
N ILE A 32 -5.80 0.08 -0.21
CA ILE A 32 -5.26 0.37 1.13
C ILE A 32 -6.41 0.50 2.13
N GLU A 33 -6.29 -0.19 3.26
CA GLU A 33 -7.07 0.08 4.47
C GLU A 33 -6.15 0.62 5.55
N TYR A 34 -6.66 1.49 6.40
CA TYR A 34 -5.91 2.05 7.51
C TYR A 34 -6.77 2.14 8.78
N SER A 35 -6.10 2.21 9.92
CA SER A 35 -6.73 2.28 11.23
C SER A 35 -5.85 3.01 12.25
N GLU A 36 -6.48 3.64 13.23
CA GLU A 36 -5.82 4.19 14.41
C GLU A 36 -5.78 3.20 15.59
N ASP A 37 -6.73 2.25 15.64
CA ASP A 37 -7.00 1.41 16.82
C ASP A 37 -6.99 -0.10 16.55
N GLU A 38 -6.67 -0.51 15.32
CA GLU A 38 -6.68 -1.89 14.81
C GLU A 38 -8.08 -2.55 14.75
N LYS A 39 -9.12 -1.85 15.21
CA LYS A 39 -10.49 -2.38 15.31
C LYS A 39 -11.40 -1.81 14.23
N THR A 40 -11.32 -0.50 14.04
CA THR A 40 -12.11 0.23 13.05
C THR A 40 -11.24 0.57 11.86
N TRP A 41 -11.64 0.12 10.67
CA TRP A 41 -10.86 0.28 9.45
C TRP A 41 -11.60 1.17 8.45
N ALA A 42 -10.83 2.02 7.76
CA ALA A 42 -11.31 2.83 6.66
C ALA A 42 -10.54 2.45 5.39
N TRP A 43 -11.25 2.45 4.25
CA TRP A 43 -10.61 2.37 2.94
C TRP A 43 -10.05 3.74 2.57
N TYR A 44 -8.83 3.76 2.05
CA TYR A 44 -8.30 4.96 1.42
C TYR A 44 -9.07 5.29 0.14
N LYS A 45 -9.32 6.58 -0.06
CA LYS A 45 -9.89 7.15 -1.28
C LYS A 45 -9.25 8.51 -1.52
N ASP A 46 -8.91 8.80 -2.78
CA ASP A 46 -8.49 10.15 -3.17
C ASP A 46 -9.68 11.11 -3.32
N GLU A 47 -9.42 12.38 -3.68
CA GLU A 47 -10.47 13.39 -3.89
C GLU A 47 -11.48 13.02 -4.99
N GLY A 48 -11.10 12.13 -5.91
CA GLY A 48 -11.97 11.60 -6.97
C GLY A 48 -12.69 10.31 -6.59
N GLU A 49 -12.62 9.87 -5.33
CA GLU A 49 -13.13 8.60 -4.81
C GLU A 49 -12.44 7.35 -5.41
N HIS A 50 -11.29 7.49 -6.07
CA HIS A 50 -10.51 6.34 -6.53
C HIS A 50 -9.85 5.66 -5.33
N ASN A 51 -9.97 4.33 -5.28
CA ASN A 51 -9.46 3.51 -4.18
C ASN A 51 -8.67 2.28 -4.64
N ILE A 52 -8.37 2.21 -5.94
CA ILE A 52 -7.52 1.17 -6.54
C ILE A 52 -6.24 1.85 -7.00
N PHE A 53 -5.12 1.32 -6.52
CA PHE A 53 -3.79 1.73 -6.96
C PHE A 53 -3.28 0.75 -8.01
N GLU A 54 -2.70 1.31 -9.06
CA GLU A 54 -1.90 0.58 -10.03
C GLU A 54 -0.53 0.30 -9.41
N GLY A 55 -0.21 -0.98 -9.25
CA GLY A 55 1.04 -1.48 -8.70
C GLY A 55 2.04 -1.82 -9.80
N ASN A 56 2.63 -3.00 -9.72
CA ASN A 56 3.74 -3.40 -10.56
C ASN A 56 3.28 -4.01 -11.89
N THR A 57 4.01 -3.71 -12.97
CA THR A 57 3.82 -4.34 -14.29
C THR A 57 4.91 -5.38 -14.60
N ASN A 58 5.97 -5.43 -13.78
CA ASN A 58 7.03 -6.42 -13.82
C ASN A 58 7.58 -6.66 -12.41
N GLU A 59 8.50 -7.63 -12.27
CA GLU A 59 8.99 -8.08 -10.96
C GLU A 59 10.15 -7.25 -10.37
N ILE A 60 10.74 -6.33 -11.14
CA ILE A 60 12.01 -5.66 -10.82
C ILE A 60 11.79 -4.18 -10.51
N ASP A 61 10.93 -3.50 -11.25
CA ASP A 61 10.76 -2.07 -11.10
C ASP A 61 9.99 -1.71 -9.82
N VAL A 62 10.46 -0.66 -9.14
CA VAL A 62 9.75 -0.06 -8.01
C VAL A 62 8.70 0.89 -8.54
N VAL A 63 7.46 0.71 -8.08
CA VAL A 63 6.34 1.61 -8.39
C VAL A 63 5.97 2.39 -7.14
N ARG A 64 5.98 3.72 -7.25
CA ARG A 64 5.57 4.63 -6.18
C ARG A 64 4.14 5.12 -6.40
N ASN A 65 3.31 4.99 -5.38
CA ASN A 65 2.00 5.63 -5.31
C ASN A 65 1.97 6.63 -4.14
N TYR A 66 1.51 7.85 -4.41
CA TYR A 66 1.33 8.89 -3.39
C TYR A 66 -0.08 8.83 -2.82
N PHE A 67 -0.20 9.15 -1.53
CA PHE A 67 -1.47 9.38 -0.87
C PHE A 67 -1.74 10.88 -0.86
N ASP A 68 -2.69 11.30 -1.68
CA ASP A 68 -3.21 12.67 -1.72
C ASP A 68 -4.75 12.63 -1.58
N PRO A 69 -5.29 12.94 -0.37
CA PRO A 69 -4.58 13.46 0.80
C PRO A 69 -3.72 12.40 1.55
N PRO A 70 -2.71 12.81 2.33
CA PRO A 70 -1.95 11.89 3.18
C PRO A 70 -2.83 11.14 4.19
N ILE A 71 -2.46 9.89 4.49
CA ILE A 71 -3.18 9.05 5.46
C ILE A 71 -2.65 9.33 6.85
N GLN A 72 -3.52 9.71 7.79
CA GLN A 72 -3.19 9.72 9.21
C GLN A 72 -3.62 8.39 9.84
N ALA A 73 -2.65 7.56 10.23
CA ALA A 73 -2.93 6.25 10.82
C ALA A 73 -1.73 5.69 11.60
N ARG A 74 -2.01 4.73 12.49
CA ARG A 74 -1.00 3.84 13.10
C ARG A 74 -0.85 2.53 12.34
N TYR A 75 -1.96 2.01 11.80
CA TYR A 75 -2.00 0.74 11.09
C TYR A 75 -2.34 0.97 9.63
N LEU A 76 -1.62 0.28 8.74
CA LEU A 76 -1.89 0.29 7.30
C LEU A 76 -1.82 -1.13 6.75
N THR A 77 -2.81 -1.50 5.94
CA THR A 77 -2.91 -2.80 5.29
C THR A 77 -3.00 -2.64 3.78
N LEU A 78 -2.08 -3.29 3.05
CA LEU A 78 -2.21 -3.46 1.61
C LEU A 78 -3.04 -4.72 1.31
N ARG A 79 -4.09 -4.53 0.50
CA ARG A 79 -5.01 -5.56 0.03
C ARG A 79 -4.80 -5.77 -1.48
N PRO A 80 -4.03 -6.80 -1.89
CA PRO A 80 -3.87 -7.11 -3.31
C PRO A 80 -5.22 -7.46 -3.93
N LEU A 81 -5.47 -6.98 -5.14
CA LEU A 81 -6.64 -7.33 -5.95
C LEU A 81 -6.24 -8.27 -7.09
N GLU A 82 -5.36 -7.80 -7.97
CA GLU A 82 -4.84 -8.57 -9.09
C GLU A 82 -3.34 -8.79 -8.95
N TYR A 83 -2.85 -9.94 -9.43
CA TYR A 83 -1.44 -10.31 -9.40
C TYR A 83 -1.14 -11.24 -10.57
N LYS A 84 0.14 -11.30 -10.97
CA LYS A 84 0.57 -12.07 -12.15
C LYS A 84 0.65 -13.58 -11.87
N THR A 85 1.68 -14.02 -11.15
CA THR A 85 1.92 -15.45 -10.86
C THR A 85 1.52 -15.82 -9.43
N TYR A 86 2.04 -15.05 -8.46
CA TYR A 86 1.69 -15.16 -7.05
C TYR A 86 1.43 -13.76 -6.50
N SER A 87 0.61 -13.67 -5.46
CA SER A 87 0.39 -12.43 -4.71
C SER A 87 1.62 -12.15 -3.84
N CYS A 88 2.69 -11.68 -4.48
CA CYS A 88 3.97 -11.32 -3.87
C CYS A 88 4.17 -9.81 -3.97
N VAL A 89 4.56 -9.20 -2.85
CA VAL A 89 4.88 -7.78 -2.79
C VAL A 89 5.98 -7.55 -1.76
N ARG A 90 6.98 -6.76 -2.15
CA ARG A 90 7.85 -6.01 -1.24
C ARG A 90 7.35 -4.58 -1.24
N TRP A 91 7.32 -3.96 -0.07
CA TRP A 91 6.76 -2.62 0.08
C TRP A 91 7.54 -1.79 1.10
N GLU A 92 7.52 -0.47 0.90
CA GLU A 92 8.10 0.53 1.80
C GLU A 92 7.07 1.65 1.97
N LEU A 93 6.87 2.13 3.20
CA LEU A 93 5.97 3.26 3.48
C LEU A 93 6.78 4.51 3.74
N TYR A 94 6.37 5.62 3.12
CA TYR A 94 6.94 6.93 3.36
C TYR A 94 6.08 7.67 4.36
N THR A 95 6.70 8.14 5.44
CA THR A 95 6.04 8.89 6.50
C THR A 95 6.74 10.21 6.73
N CYS A 96 6.02 11.17 7.29
CA CYS A 96 6.58 12.42 7.80
C CYS A 96 6.30 12.50 9.31
N GLN A 97 7.33 12.76 10.11
CA GLN A 97 7.16 13.14 11.51
C GLN A 97 6.93 14.64 11.58
N ILE A 98 5.83 15.04 12.21
CA ILE A 98 5.55 16.44 12.56
C ILE A 98 6.12 16.72 13.95
#